data_AF-A0A963GHB9-F1
#
_entry.id   AF-A0A963GHB9-F1
#
_cell.length_a   1.000
_cell.length_b   1.000
_cell.length_c   1.000
_cell.angle_alpha   90.00
_cell.angle_beta   90.00
_cell.angle_gamma   90.00
#
_symmetry.space_group_name_H-M   'P 1'
#
loop_
_entity.id
_entity.type
_entity.pdbx_description
1 polymer ?
#
loop_
_entity_poly.entity_id
_entity_poly.type
_entity_poly.pdbx_seq_one_letter_code
_entity_poly.pdbx_strand_id
1 'polypeptide(L)'
;MIDGILLGLATAFSPTNLAMVFLGCAAGTIIGMLPGLGPISAIALMIPITYGFDPSSAMILMAGVYYGAIFGGSTSSILINAPGVAGTVATSFDGYPMARDGHAGKALAIAAYCSFS
;
A
#
# COMPACT_ATOMS: atom_id res chain seq x y z
N MET A 1 19.40 -22.03 -12.28
CA MET A 1 19.13 -21.06 -11.19
C MET A 1 19.01 -19.64 -11.73
N ILE A 2 19.98 -19.17 -12.53
CA ILE A 2 19.92 -17.85 -13.17
C ILE A 2 18.70 -17.73 -14.12
N ASP A 3 18.37 -18.79 -14.86
CA ASP A 3 17.23 -18.78 -15.80
C ASP A 3 15.89 -18.49 -15.11
N GLY A 4 15.69 -19.00 -13.89
CA GLY A 4 14.47 -18.75 -13.12
C GLY A 4 14.37 -17.28 -12.65
N ILE A 5 15.49 -16.68 -12.28
CA ILE A 5 15.55 -15.25 -11.91
C ILE A 5 15.26 -14.39 -13.15
N LEU A 6 15.87 -14.69 -14.29
CA LEU A 6 15.64 -13.97 -15.55
C LEU A 6 14.19 -14.07 -16.01
N LEU A 7 13.59 -15.26 -15.91
CA LEU A 7 12.17 -15.47 -16.22
C LEU A 7 11.28 -14.65 -15.29
N GLY A 8 11.54 -14.67 -13.98
CA GLY A 8 10.78 -13.88 -13.01
C GLY A 8 10.87 -12.38 -13.27
N LEU A 9 12.07 -11.88 -13.60
CA LEU A 9 12.29 -10.48 -13.95
C LEU A 9 11.53 -10.09 -15.23
N ALA A 10 11.62 -10.92 -16.28
CA ALA A 10 10.90 -10.69 -17.54
C ALA A 10 9.38 -10.65 -17.31
N THR A 11 8.85 -11.55 -16.48
CA THR A 11 7.43 -11.56 -16.10
C THR A 11 7.05 -10.30 -15.32
N ALA A 12 7.84 -9.89 -14.33
CA ALA A 12 7.56 -8.70 -13.53
C ALA A 12 7.56 -7.40 -14.35
N PHE A 13 8.48 -7.27 -15.31
CA PHE A 13 8.59 -6.11 -16.20
C PHE A 13 7.62 -6.15 -17.41
N SER A 14 6.78 -7.17 -17.51
CA SER A 14 5.71 -7.20 -18.52
C SER A 14 4.76 -6.00 -18.33
N PRO A 15 4.35 -5.30 -19.40
CA PRO A 15 3.43 -4.16 -19.31
C PRO A 15 2.14 -4.47 -18.54
N THR A 16 1.60 -5.68 -18.71
CA THR A 16 0.40 -6.13 -17.98
C THR A 16 0.65 -6.17 -16.48
N ASN A 17 1.80 -6.70 -16.05
CA ASN A 17 2.12 -6.84 -14.63
C ASN A 17 2.51 -5.49 -13.99
N LEU A 18 3.12 -4.59 -14.76
CA LEU A 18 3.33 -3.21 -14.32
C LEU A 18 1.99 -2.46 -14.12
N ALA A 19 1.02 -2.67 -15.00
CA ALA A 19 -0.33 -2.12 -14.81
C ALA A 19 -1.01 -2.75 -13.58
N MET A 20 -0.86 -4.06 -13.37
CA MET A 20 -1.41 -4.76 -12.20
C MET A 20 -0.83 -4.23 -10.90
N VAL A 21 0.51 -4.06 -10.79
CA VAL A 21 1.10 -3.52 -9.56
C VAL A 21 0.66 -2.08 -9.32
N PHE A 22 0.55 -1.26 -10.36
CA PHE A 22 0.07 0.12 -10.23
C PHE A 22 -1.38 0.18 -9.73
N LEU A 23 -2.28 -0.61 -10.33
CA LEU A 23 -3.67 -0.73 -9.89
C LEU A 23 -3.76 -1.30 -8.47
N GLY A 24 -2.92 -2.28 -8.14
CA GLY A 24 -2.83 -2.85 -6.81
C GLY A 24 -2.42 -1.80 -5.78
N CYS A 25 -1.37 -1.03 -6.05
CA CYS A 25 -0.95 0.07 -5.19
C CYS A 25 -2.06 1.11 -5.00
N ALA A 26 -2.72 1.54 -6.08
CA ALA A 26 -3.81 2.51 -6.02
C ALA A 26 -4.98 2.00 -5.17
N ALA A 27 -5.45 0.78 -5.43
CA ALA A 27 -6.52 0.14 -4.67
C ALA A 27 -6.12 -0.06 -3.20
N GLY A 28 -4.91 -0.55 -2.96
CA GLY A 28 -4.34 -0.72 -1.63
C GLY A 28 -4.30 0.58 -0.85
N THR A 29 -3.84 1.67 -1.45
CA THR A 29 -3.81 2.97 -0.79
C THR A 29 -5.21 3.46 -0.41
N ILE A 30 -6.19 3.33 -1.31
CA ILE A 30 -7.59 3.70 -1.01
C ILE A 30 -8.13 2.86 0.15
N ILE A 31 -7.90 1.55 0.14
CA ILE A 31 -8.36 0.65 1.22
C ILE A 31 -7.64 0.98 2.53
N GLY A 32 -6.33 1.23 2.48
CA GLY A 32 -5.53 1.57 3.66
C GLY A 32 -5.88 2.92 4.29
N MET A 33 -6.42 3.86 3.51
CA MET A 33 -6.95 5.13 4.03
C MET A 33 -8.19 4.93 4.92
N LEU A 34 -8.84 3.76 4.89
CA LEU A 34 -9.99 3.49 5.74
C LEU A 34 -9.54 3.16 7.18
N PRO A 35 -10.09 3.85 8.20
CA PRO A 35 -9.72 3.60 9.60
C PRO A 35 -9.95 2.15 10.02
N GLY A 36 -9.01 1.60 10.78
CA GLY A 36 -9.10 0.23 11.30
C GLY A 36 -8.86 -0.89 10.27
N LEU A 37 -8.59 -0.57 8.99
CA LEU A 37 -8.24 -1.55 7.97
C LEU A 37 -6.73 -1.58 7.74
N GLY A 38 -6.15 -2.77 7.92
CA GLY A 38 -4.73 -3.01 7.68
C GLY A 38 -4.43 -3.70 6.35
N PRO A 39 -3.14 -3.89 6.03
CA PRO A 39 -2.71 -4.56 4.79
C PRO A 39 -3.24 -5.99 4.64
N ILE A 40 -3.38 -6.72 5.75
CA ILE A 40 -3.92 -8.07 5.77
C ILE A 40 -5.39 -8.07 5.34
N SER A 41 -6.18 -7.11 5.86
CA SER A 41 -7.58 -6.93 5.46
C SER A 41 -7.69 -6.58 3.98
N ALA A 42 -6.81 -5.72 3.47
CA ALA A 42 -6.76 -5.37 2.05
C ALA A 42 -6.44 -6.58 1.15
N ILE A 43 -5.47 -7.42 1.53
CA ILE A 43 -5.18 -8.68 0.82
C ILE A 43 -6.40 -9.59 0.84
N ALA A 44 -7.02 -9.78 2.01
CA ALA A 44 -8.18 -10.67 2.15
C ALA A 44 -9.34 -10.26 1.21
N LEU A 45 -9.57 -8.95 1.04
CA LEU A 45 -10.55 -8.42 0.10
C LEU A 45 -10.20 -8.67 -1.37
N MET A 46 -8.91 -8.80 -1.69
CA MET A 46 -8.43 -9.00 -3.07
C MET A 46 -8.39 -10.47 -3.49
N ILE A 47 -8.29 -11.41 -2.56
CA ILE A 47 -8.31 -12.87 -2.83
C ILE A 47 -9.43 -13.26 -3.82
N PRO A 48 -10.72 -12.93 -3.57
CA PRO A 48 -11.79 -13.30 -4.49
C PRO A 48 -11.68 -12.63 -5.86
N ILE A 49 -11.13 -11.41 -5.92
CA ILE A 49 -10.94 -10.67 -7.18
C ILE A 49 -9.87 -11.35 -8.05
N THR A 50 -8.86 -11.97 -7.42
CA THR A 50 -7.74 -12.61 -8.12
C THR A 50 -7.98 -14.03 -8.61
N TYR A 51 -9.12 -14.67 -8.30
CA TYR A 51 -9.34 -16.09 -8.67
C TYR A 51 -9.33 -16.38 -10.18
N GLY A 52 -9.62 -15.39 -11.02
CA GLY A 52 -9.57 -15.53 -12.48
C GLY A 52 -8.25 -15.10 -13.13
N PHE A 53 -7.26 -14.69 -12.32
CA PHE A 53 -6.03 -14.07 -12.83
C PHE A 53 -4.94 -15.12 -12.98
N ASP A 54 -3.96 -14.85 -13.86
CA ASP A 54 -2.72 -15.62 -13.87
C ASP A 54 -2.04 -15.52 -12.49
N PRO A 55 -1.48 -16.61 -11.93
CA PRO A 55 -0.87 -16.60 -10.61
C PRO A 55 0.20 -15.51 -10.43
N SER A 56 0.99 -15.23 -11.47
CA SER A 56 2.01 -14.18 -11.40
C SER A 56 1.40 -12.79 -11.28
N SER A 57 0.40 -12.48 -12.09
CA SER A 57 -0.33 -11.19 -12.04
C SER A 57 -1.09 -11.03 -10.72
N ALA A 58 -1.72 -12.09 -10.22
CA ALA A 58 -2.41 -12.08 -8.93
C ALA A 58 -1.47 -11.75 -7.78
N MET A 59 -0.31 -12.41 -7.72
CA MET A 59 0.71 -12.14 -6.68
C MET A 59 1.24 -10.71 -6.77
N ILE A 60 1.50 -10.21 -7.98
CA ILE A 60 1.98 -8.84 -8.20
C ILE A 60 0.93 -7.80 -7.78
N LEU A 61 -0.34 -8.01 -8.13
CA LEU A 61 -1.45 -7.16 -7.69
C LEU A 61 -1.55 -7.14 -6.16
N MET A 62 -1.54 -8.31 -5.51
CA MET A 62 -1.60 -8.41 -4.05
C MET A 62 -0.42 -7.74 -3.36
N ALA A 63 0.79 -7.86 -3.92
CA ALA A 63 1.96 -7.14 -3.41
C ALA A 63 1.77 -5.63 -3.49
N GLY A 64 1.25 -5.13 -4.63
CA GLY A 64 0.89 -3.71 -4.78
C GLY A 64 -0.13 -3.27 -3.73
N VAL A 65 -1.20 -4.05 -3.53
CA VAL A 65 -2.23 -3.77 -2.53
C VAL A 65 -1.66 -3.70 -1.12
N TYR A 66 -0.78 -4.65 -0.77
CA TYR A 66 -0.15 -4.70 0.55
C TYR A 66 0.65 -3.42 0.84
N TYR A 67 1.58 -3.06 -0.05
CA TYR A 67 2.42 -1.87 0.13
C TYR A 67 1.61 -0.58 0.02
N GLY A 68 0.64 -0.53 -0.89
CA GLY A 68 -0.31 0.58 -1.01
C GLY A 68 -1.09 0.80 0.28
N ALA A 69 -1.58 -0.28 0.92
CA ALA A 69 -2.33 -0.21 2.15
C ALA A 69 -1.48 0.21 3.36
N ILE A 70 -0.21 -0.19 3.43
CA ILE A 70 0.72 0.30 4.46
C ILE A 70 0.83 1.83 4.39
N PHE A 71 1.09 2.38 3.20
CA PHE A 71 1.17 3.82 3.00
C PHE A 71 -0.18 4.53 3.24
N GLY A 72 -1.27 3.93 2.76
CA GLY A 72 -2.63 4.45 2.97
C GLY A 72 -2.99 4.60 4.45
N GLY A 73 -2.57 3.64 5.29
CA GLY A 73 -2.81 3.68 6.74
C GLY A 73 -2.15 4.88 7.44
N SER A 74 -1.00 5.33 6.95
CA SER A 74 -0.37 6.57 7.45
C SER A 74 -1.25 7.80 7.18
N THR A 75 -2.00 7.81 6.08
CA THR A 75 -2.87 8.94 5.72
C THR A 75 -4.04 9.09 6.70
N SER A 76 -4.69 8.00 7.11
CA SER A 76 -5.77 8.04 8.10
C SER A 76 -5.26 8.40 9.50
N SER A 77 -4.08 7.91 9.89
CA SER A 77 -3.39 8.34 11.11
C SER A 77 -3.08 9.84 11.12
N ILE A 78 -2.58 10.39 10.01
CA ILE A 78 -2.17 11.80 9.91
C ILE A 78 -3.37 12.73 9.85
N LEU A 79 -4.38 12.43 9.03
CA LEU A 79 -5.45 13.39 8.76
C LEU A 79 -6.54 13.39 9.83
N ILE A 80 -6.84 12.22 10.42
CA ILE A 80 -8.00 12.05 11.30
C ILE A 80 -7.68 11.31 12.61
N ASN A 81 -6.40 11.06 12.91
CA ASN A 81 -5.95 10.39 14.14
C ASN A 81 -6.60 9.03 14.39
N ALA A 82 -6.88 8.28 13.33
CA ALA A 82 -7.56 6.99 13.39
C ALA A 82 -6.69 5.88 12.76
N PRO A 83 -5.66 5.40 13.48
CA PRO A 83 -4.70 4.43 12.94
C PRO A 83 -5.37 3.09 12.61
N GLY A 84 -5.05 2.54 11.44
CA GLY A 84 -5.54 1.22 11.00
C GLY A 84 -4.71 0.05 11.51
N VAL A 85 -3.42 0.28 11.80
CA VAL A 85 -2.48 -0.73 12.29
C VAL A 85 -1.52 -0.15 13.32
N ALA A 86 -0.98 -1.00 14.19
CA ALA A 86 -0.04 -0.61 15.24
C ALA A 86 1.15 0.22 14.72
N GLY A 87 1.69 -0.12 13.54
CA GLY A 87 2.82 0.61 12.93
C GLY A 87 2.51 2.07 12.58
N THR A 88 1.25 2.39 12.27
CA THR A 88 0.80 3.74 11.88
C THR A 88 0.39 4.60 13.08
N VAL A 89 0.37 4.05 14.30
CA VAL A 89 0.05 4.80 15.53
C VAL A 89 1.14 5.83 15.81
N ALA A 90 2.41 5.45 15.66
CA ALA A 90 3.52 6.38 15.84
C ALA A 90 3.43 7.58 14.87
N THR A 91 2.92 7.35 13.65
CA THR A 91 2.71 8.39 12.65
C THR A 91 1.66 9.42 13.08
N SER A 92 0.68 9.05 13.91
CA SER A 92 -0.33 9.99 14.37
C SER A 92 0.20 10.94 15.45
N PHE A 93 1.24 10.56 16.20
CA PHE A 93 1.82 11.42 17.25
C PHE A 93 2.42 12.70 16.70
N ASP A 94 3.16 12.63 15.60
CA ASP A 94 3.76 13.82 14.97
C ASP A 94 2.93 14.34 13.80
N GLY A 95 2.33 13.41 13.03
CA GLY A 95 1.62 13.72 11.79
C GLY A 95 0.28 14.42 12.02
N TYR A 96 -0.51 13.99 13.01
CA TYR A 96 -1.81 14.59 13.28
C TYR A 96 -1.71 16.04 13.80
N PRO A 97 -0.82 16.36 14.75
CA PRO A 97 -0.57 17.76 15.12
C PRO A 97 -0.13 18.61 13.92
N MET A 98 0.80 18.09 13.09
CA MET A 98 1.26 18.79 11.89
C MET A 98 0.11 19.05 10.89
N ALA A 99 -0.79 18.08 10.71
CA ALA A 99 -1.98 18.25 9.87
C ALA A 99 -2.94 19.30 10.44
N ARG A 100 -3.17 19.32 11.76
CA ARG A 100 -4.01 20.32 12.43
C ARG A 100 -3.43 21.74 12.33
N ASP A 101 -2.11 21.87 12.28
CA ASP A 101 -1.42 23.15 12.07
C ASP A 101 -1.42 23.59 10.59
N GLY A 102 -2.22 22.96 9.73
CA GLY A 102 -2.34 23.29 8.30
C GLY A 102 -1.25 22.71 7.41
N HIS A 103 -0.35 21.89 7.96
CA HIS A 103 0.78 21.31 7.23
C HIS A 103 0.53 19.85 6.81
N ALA A 104 -0.73 19.48 6.53
CA ALA A 104 -1.13 18.12 6.18
C ALA A 104 -0.35 17.54 4.99
N GLY A 105 -0.17 18.32 3.92
CA GLY A 105 0.61 17.87 2.75
C GLY A 105 2.07 17.57 3.08
N LYS A 106 2.68 18.35 3.98
CA LYS A 106 4.06 18.12 4.45
C LYS A 106 4.13 16.84 5.29
N ALA A 107 3.18 16.63 6.19
CA ALA A 107 3.10 15.42 7.00
C ALA A 107 2.96 14.16 6.13
N LEU A 108 2.07 14.20 5.13
CA LEU A 108 1.89 13.09 4.18
C LEU A 108 3.14 12.84 3.34
N ALA A 109 3.83 13.90 2.88
CA ALA A 109 5.08 13.75 2.15
C ALA A 109 6.18 13.11 3.00
N ILE A 110 6.36 13.56 4.25
CA ILE A 110 7.33 12.95 5.18
C ILE A 110 7.01 11.47 5.39
N ALA A 111 5.74 11.15 5.65
CA ALA A 111 5.32 9.76 5.80
C ALA A 111 5.57 8.94 4.53
N ALA A 112 5.36 9.50 3.34
CA ALA A 112 5.67 8.83 2.09
C ALA A 112 7.17 8.50 1.97
N TYR A 113 8.06 9.46 2.26
CA TYR A 113 9.51 9.24 2.19
C TYR A 113 9.99 8.22 3.23
N CYS A 114 9.49 8.29 4.47
CA CYS A 114 9.87 7.38 5.55
C CYS A 114 9.23 5.98 5.45
N SER A 115 8.21 5.77 4.60
CA SER A 115 7.58 4.45 4.44
C SER A 115 8.44 3.46 3.63
N PHE A 116 9.49 3.93 2.95
CA PHE A 116 10.38 3.13 2.11
C PHE A 116 11.83 3.06 2.64
N SER A 117 12.07 3.54 3.87
CA SER A 117 13.38 3.54 4.54
C SER A 117 13.57 2.35 5.47
#